data_AF-A0A8D2IK26-F1
#
_entry.id   AF-A0A8D2IK26-F1
#
_cell.length_a   1.000
_cell.length_b   1.000
_cell.length_c   1.000
_cell.angle_alpha   90.00
_cell.angle_beta   90.00
_cell.angle_gamma   90.00
#
_symmetry.space_group_name_H-M   'P 1'
#
loop_
_entity.id
_entity.type
_entity.pdbx_description
1 polymer ?
#
loop_
_entity_poly.entity_id
_entity_poly.type
_entity_poly.pdbx_seq_one_letter_code
_entity_poly.pdbx_strand_id
1 'polypeptide(L)'
;CCSCLPKPFQGQRYRRLKQSCLQAQSLFQDPEFPATNASLVHHRDPPDGVSWKRPGVFTSLCACPGVCMQGVASTLGGRPGAAPHCPCRALAAELCSDPRLFVDGISPRDLRQGSLGNCWFVAAPCSSHLSPIQVIPQPGKQDWDPRRPQRYCGIFRFRFWRWGCWTEVCVDDRLPCRHGRLLFCHSADPREFWSALLEKAYAKLNGCYEALEGGNTAEALVDFTGGISEPLALGEGGLRGDAEKQRQLFQQLRAAHSHSALISCSIQVSDPEAQLPCGLVQGHAYSITAVQSLRLRRHLFELFRTKRLCLLRLRNPWGSVEWTGAWSDTGGGGGGRVSQRQRRRMGVTVQDDGEFWMCLEDFCTHFTDIVICWRMNTARLSCRRSWVESLQFGEWSPQKGHAGGCLNHRDTFLSNPQFFFEVPKAPDSILISLQQKDTRQLRGSSTGGRNLFMGFELFRVEQNRRWRLHCIPARVAGATYSNSRSVLLRAEVPAGRYALLPTTFDPGQSGAFLLRVYTPDVYVKACCEGQEVTSGVHKASSDPDFNFGAIFCRWQPHKPIRIEVRAGDAPGPPQPAA
;
A
#
# COMPACT_ATOMS: atom_id res chain seq x y z
N CYS A 1 11.33 12.50 -1.91
CA CYS A 1 11.66 12.21 -0.50
C CYS A 1 13.12 11.76 -0.35
N CYS A 2 13.91 12.50 0.43
CA CYS A 2 15.28 12.12 0.80
C CYS A 2 15.28 10.75 1.50
N SER A 3 16.13 9.84 1.02
CA SER A 3 17.10 9.01 1.75
C SER A 3 17.03 8.82 3.28
N CYS A 4 15.85 8.80 3.91
CA CYS A 4 15.72 8.35 5.28
C CYS A 4 15.77 6.82 5.28
N LEU A 5 16.78 6.26 5.93
CA LEU A 5 16.86 4.82 6.18
C LEU A 5 15.55 4.37 6.85
N PRO A 6 15.00 3.20 6.46
CA PRO A 6 13.79 2.68 7.08
C PRO A 6 13.94 2.60 8.61
N LYS A 7 12.90 3.01 9.34
CA LYS A 7 12.86 2.93 10.80
C LYS A 7 12.77 1.45 11.21
N PRO A 8 13.64 0.95 12.10
CA PRO A 8 13.52 -0.43 12.59
C PRO A 8 12.29 -0.56 13.50
N PHE A 9 11.43 -1.55 13.22
CA PHE A 9 10.32 -1.90 14.11
C PHE A 9 10.85 -2.47 15.43
N GLN A 10 10.39 -1.94 16.56
CA GLN A 10 10.84 -2.30 17.92
C GLN A 10 12.37 -2.32 18.07
N GLY A 11 13.08 -1.44 17.36
CA GLY A 11 14.54 -1.36 17.42
C GLY A 11 15.30 -2.53 16.77
N GLN A 12 14.61 -3.54 16.22
CA GLN A 12 15.21 -4.71 15.59
C GLN A 12 15.92 -4.35 14.28
N ARG A 13 17.24 -4.52 14.24
CA ARG A 13 18.07 -4.23 13.05
C ARG A 13 18.48 -5.52 12.34
N TYR A 14 17.91 -5.78 11.17
CA TYR A 14 18.13 -7.02 10.39
C TYR A 14 19.59 -7.44 10.30
N ARG A 15 20.49 -6.53 9.90
CA ARG A 15 21.92 -6.85 9.72
C ARG A 15 22.59 -7.33 11.01
N ARG A 16 22.26 -6.70 12.15
CA ARG A 16 22.84 -7.06 13.46
C ARG A 16 22.29 -8.41 13.94
N LEU A 17 20.98 -8.61 13.83
CA LEU A 17 20.32 -9.87 14.21
C LEU A 17 20.83 -11.03 13.36
N LYS A 18 20.87 -10.86 12.03
CA LYS A 18 21.41 -11.86 11.10
C LYS A 18 22.86 -12.20 11.43
N GLN A 19 23.71 -11.20 11.65
CA GLN A 19 25.11 -11.44 12.01
C GLN A 19 25.26 -12.19 13.34
N SER A 20 24.49 -11.83 14.36
CA SER A 20 24.48 -12.50 15.66
C SER A 20 24.08 -13.98 15.53
N CYS A 21 22.99 -14.27 14.82
CA CYS A 21 22.54 -15.65 14.57
C CYS A 21 23.58 -16.47 13.78
N LEU A 22 24.22 -15.87 12.78
CA LEU A 22 25.28 -16.53 12.01
C LEU A 22 26.52 -16.84 12.86
N GLN A 23 26.92 -15.92 13.74
CA GLN A 23 28.04 -16.13 14.67
C GLN A 23 27.73 -17.19 15.72
N ALA A 24 26.50 -17.20 16.23
CA ALA A 24 26.03 -18.19 17.20
C ALA A 24 25.62 -19.54 16.57
N GLN A 25 25.68 -19.66 15.24
CA GLN A 25 25.20 -20.83 14.48
C GLN A 25 23.76 -21.25 14.87
N SER A 26 22.90 -20.27 15.12
CA SER A 26 21.53 -20.48 15.60
C SER A 26 20.50 -19.91 14.64
N LEU A 27 19.28 -20.47 14.68
CA LEU A 27 18.15 -19.92 13.94
C LEU A 27 17.52 -18.78 14.73
N PHE A 28 17.20 -17.70 14.03
CA PHE A 28 16.51 -16.56 14.63
C PHE A 28 15.14 -16.99 15.16
N GLN A 29 14.88 -16.60 16.41
CA GLN A 29 13.58 -16.70 17.04
C GLN A 29 13.16 -15.28 17.40
N ASP A 30 12.04 -14.85 16.87
CA ASP A 30 11.58 -13.48 17.01
C ASP A 30 10.99 -13.24 18.42
N PRO A 31 11.63 -12.42 19.27
CA PRO A 31 11.11 -12.14 20.61
C PRO A 31 9.88 -11.23 20.58
N GLU A 32 9.74 -10.41 19.54
CA GLU A 32 8.65 -9.43 19.40
C GLU A 32 7.40 -10.03 18.76
N PHE A 33 7.48 -11.27 18.26
CA PHE A 33 6.36 -11.99 17.66
C PHE A 33 6.57 -13.50 17.82
N PRO A 34 6.41 -14.02 19.05
CA PRO A 34 6.73 -15.40 19.38
C PRO A 34 5.80 -16.38 18.68
N ALA A 35 6.27 -17.61 18.44
CA ALA A 35 5.50 -18.68 17.84
C ALA A 35 4.50 -19.31 18.84
N THR A 36 3.55 -18.51 19.32
CA THR A 36 2.55 -18.87 20.33
C THR A 36 1.16 -18.39 19.91
N ASN A 37 0.14 -18.81 20.65
CA ASN A 37 -1.25 -18.43 20.39
C ASN A 37 -1.50 -16.92 20.48
N ALA A 38 -0.72 -16.19 21.28
CA ALA A 38 -0.81 -14.73 21.40
C ALA A 38 -0.51 -13.99 20.07
N SER A 39 0.26 -14.62 19.18
CA SER A 39 0.55 -14.08 17.84
C SER A 39 -0.54 -14.43 16.83
N LEU A 40 -1.41 -15.40 17.13
CA LEU A 40 -2.53 -15.80 16.27
C LEU A 40 -3.77 -14.97 16.59
N VAL A 41 -4.14 -14.92 17.87
CA VAL A 41 -5.42 -14.37 18.35
C VAL A 41 -5.25 -13.50 19.59
N HIS A 42 -6.18 -12.58 19.78
CA HIS A 42 -6.32 -11.76 20.99
C HIS A 42 -7.68 -11.98 21.68
N HIS A 43 -8.78 -12.18 20.93
CA HIS A 43 -10.15 -12.24 21.49
C HIS A 43 -10.80 -13.60 21.40
N ARG A 44 -10.48 -14.34 20.35
CA ARG A 44 -11.07 -15.66 20.11
C ARG A 44 -10.23 -16.75 20.75
N ASP A 45 -10.88 -17.88 20.99
CA ASP A 45 -10.16 -19.10 21.33
C ASP A 45 -9.17 -19.43 20.22
N PRO A 46 -7.92 -19.76 20.58
CA PRO A 46 -6.91 -20.09 19.57
C PRO A 46 -7.36 -21.33 18.80
N PRO A 47 -7.14 -21.35 17.47
CA PRO A 47 -7.48 -22.52 16.68
C PRO A 47 -6.73 -23.76 17.17
N ASP A 48 -7.47 -24.83 17.46
CA ASP A 48 -6.91 -26.10 17.93
C ASP A 48 -6.01 -26.76 16.88
N GLY A 49 -4.98 -27.45 17.36
CA GLY A 49 -4.08 -28.24 16.51
C GLY A 49 -3.13 -27.41 15.63
N VAL A 50 -2.94 -26.11 15.91
CA VAL A 50 -1.96 -25.27 15.21
C VAL A 50 -0.56 -25.53 15.74
N SER A 51 0.37 -25.74 14.80
CA SER A 51 1.80 -25.91 15.05
C SER A 51 2.58 -24.88 14.24
N TRP A 52 3.64 -24.33 14.79
CA TRP A 52 4.50 -23.39 14.08
C TRP A 52 5.68 -24.13 13.45
N LYS A 53 5.78 -24.09 12.13
CA LYS A 53 6.80 -24.84 11.37
C LYS A 53 7.60 -23.94 10.44
N ARG A 54 8.86 -24.27 10.18
CA ARG A 54 9.68 -23.55 9.19
C ARG A 54 9.51 -24.15 7.80
N PRO A 55 9.57 -23.35 6.72
CA PRO A 55 9.56 -23.83 5.33
C PRO A 55 10.59 -24.94 5.08
N GLY A 56 11.82 -24.74 5.56
CA GLY A 56 12.87 -25.75 5.60
C GLY A 56 14.12 -25.25 6.31
N VAL A 57 14.93 -26.18 6.80
CA VAL A 57 16.20 -25.90 7.46
C VAL A 57 17.29 -26.72 6.76
N PHE A 58 18.39 -26.07 6.38
CA PHE A 58 19.55 -26.78 5.84
C PHE A 58 20.19 -27.63 6.93
N THR A 59 20.33 -28.92 6.67
CA THR A 59 20.89 -29.93 7.60
C THR A 59 22.32 -29.62 8.05
N SER A 60 23.07 -28.79 7.30
CA SER A 60 24.45 -28.38 7.59
C SER A 60 24.60 -27.42 8.78
N LEU A 61 23.51 -26.85 9.30
CA LEU A 61 23.51 -25.99 10.50
C LEU A 61 23.27 -26.79 11.79
N CYS A 62 23.21 -28.12 11.70
CA CYS A 62 23.00 -28.93 12.87
C CYS A 62 24.28 -29.06 13.70
N ALA A 63 24.16 -28.95 15.03
CA ALA A 63 25.24 -29.08 16.00
C ALA A 63 25.93 -30.46 16.05
N CYS A 64 25.65 -31.37 15.10
CA CYS A 64 26.23 -32.71 15.01
C CYS A 64 26.64 -33.09 13.57
N PRO A 65 27.73 -32.51 13.01
CA PRO A 65 28.15 -32.78 11.63
C PRO A 65 28.56 -34.24 11.37
N GLY A 66 29.13 -34.92 12.37
CA GLY A 66 29.72 -36.25 12.22
C GLY A 66 28.72 -37.41 12.09
N VAL A 67 27.50 -37.26 12.61
CA VAL A 67 26.50 -38.35 12.63
C VAL A 67 25.59 -38.33 11.39
N CYS A 68 25.41 -37.16 10.75
CA CYS A 68 24.55 -37.03 9.57
C CYS A 68 25.21 -37.52 8.26
N MET A 69 26.55 -37.49 8.16
CA MET A 69 27.28 -37.84 6.93
C MET A 69 27.52 -39.36 6.76
N GLN A 70 27.43 -40.16 7.82
CA GLN A 70 27.74 -41.60 7.75
C GLN A 70 26.63 -42.47 7.12
N GLY A 71 25.48 -41.89 6.77
CA GLY A 71 24.36 -42.62 6.16
C GLY A 71 24.42 -42.77 4.63
N VAL A 72 25.45 -42.26 3.95
CA VAL A 72 25.55 -42.30 2.47
C VAL A 72 26.57 -43.34 1.97
N ALA A 73 27.21 -44.09 2.87
CA ALA A 73 28.25 -45.06 2.50
C ALA A 73 28.08 -46.41 3.23
N SER A 74 27.02 -47.16 2.92
CA SER A 74 26.95 -48.61 3.21
C SER A 74 25.74 -49.30 2.56
N THR A 75 25.76 -49.46 1.23
CA THR A 75 24.95 -50.46 0.53
C THR A 75 25.78 -51.69 0.17
N LEU A 76 26.27 -52.41 1.18
CA LEU A 76 26.70 -53.81 1.02
C LEU A 76 26.37 -54.59 2.30
N GLY A 77 25.28 -55.36 2.24
CA GLY A 77 25.01 -56.57 3.01
C GLY A 77 25.17 -56.51 4.54
N GLY A 78 24.10 -56.17 5.27
CA GLY A 78 24.01 -56.40 6.71
C GLY A 78 22.66 -55.99 7.29
N ARG A 79 22.08 -56.84 8.16
CA ARG A 79 20.76 -56.64 8.80
C ARG A 79 20.65 -55.26 9.49
N PRO A 80 19.47 -54.61 9.51
CA PRO A 80 19.30 -53.30 10.13
C PRO A 80 19.35 -53.41 11.66
N GLY A 81 20.51 -53.11 12.25
CA GLY A 81 20.61 -52.78 13.67
C GLY A 81 20.09 -51.36 13.91
N ALA A 82 19.31 -51.17 14.98
CA ALA A 82 18.75 -49.88 15.37
C ALA A 82 19.87 -48.86 15.65
N ALA A 83 20.08 -47.93 14.72
CA ALA A 83 20.96 -46.79 14.91
C ALA A 83 20.35 -45.81 15.94
N PRO A 84 21.14 -45.18 16.81
CA PRO A 84 20.63 -44.25 17.80
C PRO A 84 19.95 -43.04 17.13
N HIS A 85 18.77 -42.68 17.61
CA HIS A 85 18.00 -41.53 17.13
C HIS A 85 18.77 -40.22 17.35
N CYS A 86 19.35 -39.65 16.29
CA CYS A 86 19.84 -38.28 16.37
C CYS A 86 18.65 -37.30 16.35
N PRO A 87 18.47 -36.43 17.35
CA PRO A 87 17.42 -35.40 17.35
C PRO A 87 17.56 -34.42 16.16
N CYS A 88 18.74 -34.39 15.53
CA CYS A 88 19.04 -33.61 14.34
C CYS A 88 18.31 -34.04 13.06
N ARG A 89 17.93 -35.32 12.94
CA ARG A 89 17.24 -35.86 11.76
C ARG A 89 15.83 -35.28 11.59
N ALA A 90 15.26 -34.72 12.66
CA ALA A 90 13.92 -34.12 12.68
C ALA A 90 13.83 -32.68 12.11
N LEU A 91 14.97 -32.05 11.79
CA LEU A 91 15.01 -30.68 11.22
C LEU A 91 15.11 -30.64 9.68
N ALA A 92 15.12 -31.79 9.01
CA ALA A 92 15.08 -31.84 7.56
C ALA A 92 13.66 -31.51 7.07
N ALA A 93 13.49 -30.36 6.40
CA ALA A 93 12.29 -29.98 5.64
C ALA A 93 10.94 -30.19 6.37
N GLU A 94 10.60 -29.32 7.34
CA GLU A 94 9.33 -29.45 8.07
C GLU A 94 8.07 -29.24 7.19
N LEU A 95 8.21 -28.52 6.07
CA LEU A 95 7.14 -28.25 5.10
C LEU A 95 7.55 -28.51 3.64
N CYS A 96 8.77 -28.13 3.25
CA CYS A 96 9.26 -28.24 1.88
C CYS A 96 10.75 -28.59 1.83
N SER A 97 11.14 -29.45 0.90
CA SER A 97 12.54 -29.88 0.73
C SER A 97 13.42 -28.85 0.03
N ASP A 98 12.83 -27.95 -0.77
CA ASP A 98 13.54 -26.89 -1.47
C ASP A 98 12.79 -25.56 -1.32
N PRO A 99 12.75 -24.97 -0.10
CA PRO A 99 12.08 -23.70 0.11
C PRO A 99 12.82 -22.59 -0.66
N ARG A 100 12.03 -21.67 -1.20
CA ARG A 100 12.47 -20.48 -1.91
C ARG A 100 11.65 -19.29 -1.45
N LEU A 101 12.30 -18.15 -1.41
CA LEU A 101 11.62 -16.88 -1.20
C LEU A 101 10.86 -16.52 -2.48
N PHE A 102 11.47 -16.69 -3.65
CA PHE A 102 10.83 -16.52 -4.96
C PHE A 102 11.20 -17.68 -5.88
N VAL A 103 10.23 -18.17 -6.65
CA VAL A 103 10.48 -19.19 -7.69
C VAL A 103 10.57 -18.51 -9.06
N ASP A 104 9.46 -17.93 -9.52
CA ASP A 104 9.34 -17.34 -10.86
C ASP A 104 9.15 -15.80 -10.82
N GLY A 105 9.76 -15.16 -9.81
CA GLY A 105 9.59 -13.74 -9.53
C GLY A 105 8.37 -13.47 -8.67
N ILE A 106 7.81 -12.25 -8.74
CA ILE A 106 6.52 -11.96 -8.10
C ILE A 106 5.43 -12.12 -9.14
N SER A 107 4.56 -13.08 -8.90
CA SER A 107 3.32 -13.25 -9.61
C SER A 107 2.16 -13.01 -8.65
N PRO A 108 1.06 -12.41 -9.12
CA PRO A 108 -0.13 -12.34 -8.30
C PRO A 108 -0.72 -13.73 -7.99
N ARG A 109 -0.24 -14.82 -8.65
CA ARG A 109 -0.54 -16.23 -8.31
C ARG A 109 0.07 -16.70 -6.98
N ASP A 110 1.02 -15.97 -6.45
CA ASP A 110 1.74 -16.34 -5.22
C ASP A 110 0.96 -15.94 -3.96
N LEU A 111 -0.15 -15.22 -4.14
CA LEU A 111 -1.00 -14.66 -3.09
C LEU A 111 -2.37 -15.33 -3.15
N ARG A 112 -2.51 -16.45 -2.45
CA ARG A 112 -3.81 -17.07 -2.17
C ARG A 112 -4.22 -16.81 -0.73
N GLN A 113 -5.44 -16.35 -0.53
CA GLN A 113 -5.99 -16.17 0.82
C GLN A 113 -6.11 -17.52 1.53
N GLY A 114 -5.67 -17.57 2.79
CA GLY A 114 -5.87 -18.73 3.66
C GLY A 114 -7.20 -18.63 4.43
N SER A 115 -7.25 -19.17 5.64
CA SER A 115 -8.48 -19.18 6.47
C SER A 115 -8.80 -17.84 7.14
N LEU A 116 -8.06 -16.77 6.86
CA LEU A 116 -8.20 -15.46 7.50
C LEU A 116 -8.99 -14.52 6.58
N GLY A 117 -9.94 -13.77 7.13
CA GLY A 117 -10.75 -12.77 6.41
C GLY A 117 -9.98 -11.48 6.08
N ASN A 118 -8.83 -11.60 5.42
CA ASN A 118 -7.91 -10.50 5.10
C ASN A 118 -7.74 -10.28 3.59
N CYS A 119 -8.76 -10.60 2.80
CA CYS A 119 -8.79 -10.38 1.34
C CYS A 119 -8.32 -8.98 0.93
N TRP A 120 -8.64 -7.95 1.72
CA TRP A 120 -8.21 -6.57 1.54
C TRP A 120 -6.67 -6.38 1.51
N PHE A 121 -5.94 -7.20 2.28
CA PHE A 121 -4.49 -7.22 2.32
C PHE A 121 -3.92 -8.04 1.16
N VAL A 122 -4.49 -9.22 0.88
CA VAL A 122 -4.01 -10.13 -0.18
C VAL A 122 -4.24 -9.55 -1.58
N ALA A 123 -5.35 -8.84 -1.78
CA ALA A 123 -5.67 -8.18 -3.05
C ALA A 123 -4.72 -7.01 -3.37
N ALA A 124 -4.26 -6.25 -2.37
CA ALA A 124 -3.44 -5.06 -2.61
C ALA A 124 -2.11 -5.32 -3.38
N PRO A 125 -1.30 -6.35 -3.05
CA PRO A 125 -0.08 -6.69 -3.77
C PRO A 125 -0.31 -7.49 -5.07
N CYS A 126 -1.54 -7.96 -5.34
CA CYS A 126 -1.89 -8.69 -6.57
C CYS A 126 -1.94 -7.81 -7.84
N SER A 127 -1.75 -6.50 -7.72
CA SER A 127 -1.73 -5.61 -8.88
C SER A 127 -0.38 -5.66 -9.60
N SER A 128 -0.40 -5.95 -10.91
CA SER A 128 0.76 -6.18 -11.78
C SER A 128 1.87 -5.10 -11.79
N HIS A 129 1.63 -3.93 -11.18
CA HIS A 129 2.56 -2.79 -11.17
C HIS A 129 3.26 -2.58 -9.82
N LEU A 130 3.02 -3.44 -8.82
CA LEU A 130 3.71 -3.36 -7.53
C LEU A 130 5.17 -3.78 -7.73
N SER A 131 6.12 -2.89 -7.43
CA SER A 131 7.55 -3.25 -7.49
C SER A 131 7.94 -3.97 -6.19
N PRO A 132 8.41 -5.24 -6.25
CA PRO A 132 8.86 -6.02 -5.09
C PRO A 132 9.85 -5.28 -4.19
N ILE A 133 10.70 -4.45 -4.81
CA ILE A 133 11.96 -4.00 -4.21
C ILE A 133 11.72 -3.02 -3.05
N GLN A 134 10.59 -2.31 -3.05
CA GLN A 134 10.27 -1.39 -1.96
C GLN A 134 9.86 -2.14 -0.70
N VAL A 135 9.01 -3.16 -0.82
CA VAL A 135 8.47 -3.95 0.29
C VAL A 135 9.41 -5.07 0.72
N ILE A 136 10.09 -5.72 -0.24
CA ILE A 136 10.99 -6.86 -0.01
C ILE A 136 12.40 -6.45 -0.45
N PRO A 137 13.20 -5.85 0.46
CA PRO A 137 14.49 -5.29 0.10
C PRO A 137 15.57 -6.36 -0.11
N GLN A 138 16.19 -6.39 -1.29
CA GLN A 138 17.28 -7.32 -1.64
C GLN A 138 16.86 -8.79 -1.48
N PRO A 139 15.84 -9.26 -2.22
CA PRO A 139 15.24 -10.58 -2.05
C PRO A 139 16.28 -11.71 -2.11
N GLY A 140 17.16 -11.72 -3.12
CA GLY A 140 18.21 -12.73 -3.25
C GLY A 140 19.29 -12.74 -2.15
N LYS A 141 19.35 -11.74 -1.25
CA LYS A 141 20.25 -11.77 -0.07
C LYS A 141 19.60 -12.41 1.17
N GLN A 142 18.29 -12.64 1.11
CA GLN A 142 17.51 -13.22 2.19
C GLN A 142 17.05 -14.64 1.87
N ASP A 143 17.03 -15.01 0.59
CA ASP A 143 16.59 -16.30 0.08
C ASP A 143 17.41 -17.50 0.64
N TRP A 144 16.78 -18.67 0.60
CA TRP A 144 17.43 -19.96 0.80
C TRP A 144 18.32 -20.26 -0.41
N ASP A 145 19.62 -20.00 -0.28
CA ASP A 145 20.62 -20.29 -1.32
C ASP A 145 21.27 -21.67 -1.04
N PRO A 146 20.95 -22.74 -1.81
CA PRO A 146 21.54 -24.06 -1.60
C PRO A 146 23.05 -24.08 -1.82
N ARG A 147 23.60 -23.10 -2.56
CA ARG A 147 25.05 -22.98 -2.78
C ARG A 147 25.74 -22.34 -1.59
N ARG A 148 24.99 -21.65 -0.72
CA ARG A 148 25.49 -20.95 0.46
C ARG A 148 24.58 -21.16 1.68
N PRO A 149 24.35 -22.41 2.11
CA PRO A 149 23.44 -22.75 3.22
C PRO A 149 23.87 -22.09 4.53
N GLN A 150 25.15 -21.83 4.72
CA GLN A 150 25.72 -21.12 5.87
C GLN A 150 25.26 -19.65 6.00
N ARG A 151 24.58 -19.08 4.99
CA ARG A 151 24.03 -17.70 5.06
C ARG A 151 22.60 -17.66 5.57
N TYR A 152 21.95 -18.82 5.66
CA TYR A 152 20.62 -18.96 6.21
C TYR A 152 20.69 -19.03 7.74
N CYS A 153 19.83 -18.27 8.40
CA CYS A 153 19.63 -18.33 9.85
C CYS A 153 18.17 -18.03 10.22
N GLY A 154 17.23 -18.32 9.32
CA GLY A 154 15.79 -18.22 9.58
C GLY A 154 15.28 -16.81 9.87
N ILE A 155 15.89 -15.76 9.30
CA ILE A 155 15.49 -14.35 9.47
C ILE A 155 15.26 -13.66 8.13
N PHE A 156 14.12 -12.99 8.02
CA PHE A 156 13.67 -12.23 6.85
C PHE A 156 13.28 -10.81 7.27
N ARG A 157 13.23 -9.88 6.31
CA ARG A 157 12.80 -8.50 6.53
C ARG A 157 11.92 -7.98 5.40
N PHE A 158 10.94 -7.18 5.81
CA PHE A 158 9.97 -6.52 4.97
C PHE A 158 9.88 -5.03 5.32
N ARG A 159 9.33 -4.22 4.42
CA ARG A 159 9.18 -2.78 4.62
C ARG A 159 7.74 -2.37 4.33
N PHE A 160 7.15 -1.65 5.27
CA PHE A 160 5.82 -1.09 5.14
C PHE A 160 5.88 0.40 5.40
N TRP A 161 5.15 1.17 4.61
CA TRP A 161 4.98 2.59 4.85
C TRP A 161 4.01 2.77 6.01
N ARG A 162 4.46 3.41 7.08
CA ARG A 162 3.66 3.69 8.28
C ARG A 162 3.95 5.10 8.75
N TRP A 163 2.90 5.88 8.89
CA TRP A 163 2.96 7.18 9.56
C TRP A 163 4.03 8.13 8.97
N GLY A 164 4.04 8.27 7.64
CA GLY A 164 4.97 9.19 6.95
C GLY A 164 6.35 8.60 6.65
N CYS A 165 6.67 7.38 7.07
CA CYS A 165 8.00 6.79 6.86
C CYS A 165 7.95 5.28 6.56
N TRP A 166 8.98 4.78 5.91
CA TRP A 166 9.16 3.34 5.74
C TRP A 166 9.66 2.70 7.04
N THR A 167 8.96 1.68 7.51
CA THR A 167 9.29 0.87 8.69
C THR A 167 9.77 -0.51 8.25
N GLU A 168 10.96 -0.92 8.68
CA GLU A 168 11.54 -2.25 8.41
C GLU A 168 11.16 -3.21 9.54
N VAL A 169 10.47 -4.30 9.20
CA VAL A 169 10.00 -5.34 10.11
C VAL A 169 10.81 -6.60 9.85
N CYS A 170 11.48 -7.12 10.87
CA CYS A 170 12.16 -8.42 10.83
C CYS A 170 11.21 -9.49 11.34
N VAL A 171 11.23 -10.67 10.72
CA VAL A 171 10.49 -11.86 11.18
C VAL A 171 11.37 -13.09 11.07
N ASP A 172 11.14 -14.06 11.96
CA ASP A 172 11.58 -15.43 11.69
C ASP A 172 10.64 -16.13 10.69
N ASP A 173 11.04 -17.30 10.17
CA ASP A 173 10.26 -18.07 9.20
C ASP A 173 9.40 -19.18 9.79
N ARG A 174 9.10 -19.16 11.10
CA ARG A 174 8.08 -20.06 11.66
C ARG A 174 6.69 -19.61 11.19
N LEU A 175 5.95 -20.48 10.52
CA LEU A 175 4.63 -20.20 9.99
C LEU A 175 3.55 -21.08 10.65
N PRO A 176 2.36 -20.54 10.94
CA PRO A 176 1.24 -21.31 11.48
C PRO A 176 0.75 -22.38 10.51
N CYS A 177 0.73 -23.63 10.96
CA CYS A 177 0.36 -24.79 10.16
C CYS A 177 -0.66 -25.66 10.90
N ARG A 178 -1.62 -26.21 10.16
CA ARG A 178 -2.56 -27.24 10.64
C ARG A 178 -2.49 -28.45 9.71
N HIS A 179 -2.33 -29.63 10.27
CA HIS A 179 -2.14 -30.88 9.51
C HIS A 179 -1.04 -30.81 8.43
N GLY A 180 0.06 -30.10 8.72
CA GLY A 180 1.20 -29.96 7.80
C GLY A 180 0.96 -29.01 6.61
N ARG A 181 -0.13 -28.23 6.61
CA ARG A 181 -0.41 -27.19 5.61
C ARG A 181 -0.42 -25.81 6.27
N LEU A 182 -0.01 -24.79 5.52
CA LEU A 182 -0.09 -23.39 5.96
C LEU A 182 -1.55 -23.00 6.21
N LEU A 183 -1.80 -22.32 7.33
CA LEU A 183 -3.14 -21.90 7.72
C LEU A 183 -3.59 -20.62 6.98
N PHE A 184 -2.65 -19.70 6.76
CA PHE A 184 -2.90 -18.38 6.20
C PHE A 184 -2.39 -18.26 4.75
N CYS A 185 -2.01 -17.05 4.32
CA CYS A 185 -1.64 -16.77 2.93
C CYS A 185 -0.48 -17.68 2.46
N HIS A 186 -0.61 -18.21 1.25
CA HIS A 186 0.37 -19.10 0.64
C HIS A 186 0.40 -18.98 -0.89
N SER A 187 1.49 -19.42 -1.51
CA SER A 187 1.63 -19.47 -2.97
C SER A 187 0.94 -20.71 -3.56
N ALA A 188 0.59 -20.62 -4.84
CA ALA A 188 0.23 -21.79 -5.64
C ALA A 188 1.42 -22.78 -5.79
N ASP A 189 2.66 -22.28 -5.80
CA ASP A 189 3.86 -23.13 -5.77
C ASP A 189 4.21 -23.46 -4.31
N PRO A 190 4.21 -24.75 -3.90
CA PRO A 190 4.51 -25.16 -2.53
C PRO A 190 5.96 -24.90 -2.09
N ARG A 191 6.84 -24.47 -3.00
CA ARG A 191 8.22 -24.08 -2.70
C ARG A 191 8.36 -22.60 -2.37
N GLU A 192 7.34 -21.78 -2.60
CA GLU A 192 7.44 -20.33 -2.51
C GLU A 192 6.77 -19.76 -1.25
N PHE A 193 7.54 -18.96 -0.49
CA PHE A 193 7.14 -18.54 0.87
C PHE A 193 7.13 -17.02 1.10
N TRP A 194 7.41 -16.18 0.10
CA TRP A 194 7.43 -14.72 0.33
C TRP A 194 6.08 -14.16 0.77
N SER A 195 4.97 -14.66 0.23
CA SER A 195 3.61 -14.19 0.55
C SER A 195 3.23 -14.50 1.99
N ALA A 196 3.48 -15.73 2.44
CA ALA A 196 3.27 -16.17 3.82
C ALA A 196 4.10 -15.34 4.81
N LEU A 197 5.38 -15.10 4.50
CA LEU A 197 6.27 -14.30 5.35
C LEU A 197 5.91 -12.81 5.35
N LEU A 198 5.43 -12.29 4.21
CA LEU A 198 4.97 -10.91 4.10
C LEU A 198 3.73 -10.67 4.97
N GLU A 199 2.76 -11.60 4.91
CA GLU A 199 1.57 -11.56 5.77
C GLU A 199 1.96 -11.65 7.24
N LYS A 200 2.87 -12.56 7.62
CA LYS A 200 3.40 -12.63 8.99
C LYS A 200 4.01 -11.30 9.46
N ALA A 201 4.82 -10.67 8.62
CA ALA A 201 5.44 -9.38 8.97
C ALA A 201 4.39 -8.28 9.14
N TYR A 202 3.30 -8.32 8.37
CA TYR A 202 2.20 -7.40 8.52
C TYR A 202 1.33 -7.70 9.76
N ALA A 203 1.11 -8.97 10.09
CA ALA A 203 0.45 -9.40 11.33
C ALA A 203 1.23 -8.90 12.55
N LYS A 204 2.56 -9.10 12.56
CA LYS A 204 3.46 -8.57 13.60
C LYS A 204 3.35 -7.05 13.74
N LEU A 205 3.28 -6.33 12.62
CA LEU A 205 3.13 -4.88 12.63
C LEU A 205 1.78 -4.43 13.23
N ASN A 206 0.76 -5.27 13.18
CA ASN A 206 -0.58 -4.97 13.69
C ASN A 206 -0.92 -5.67 15.02
N GLY A 207 -0.03 -6.52 15.55
CA GLY A 207 -0.13 -7.17 16.86
C GLY A 207 -0.25 -8.69 16.76
N CYS A 208 -1.20 -9.20 15.97
CA CYS A 208 -1.45 -10.63 15.74
C CYS A 208 -2.08 -10.86 14.35
N TYR A 209 -2.31 -12.13 13.96
CA TYR A 209 -3.03 -12.45 12.73
C TYR A 209 -4.51 -12.02 12.77
N GLU A 210 -5.21 -12.25 13.88
CA GLU A 210 -6.61 -11.83 14.04
C GLU A 210 -6.83 -10.33 13.80
N ALA A 211 -5.84 -9.49 14.14
CA ALA A 211 -5.89 -8.04 13.90
C ALA A 211 -5.96 -7.65 12.40
N LEU A 212 -5.70 -8.59 11.49
CA LEU A 212 -5.83 -8.41 10.05
C LEU A 212 -7.24 -8.75 9.51
N GLU A 213 -8.12 -9.36 10.31
CA GLU A 213 -9.51 -9.59 9.89
C GLU A 213 -10.26 -8.25 9.73
N GLY A 214 -10.95 -8.08 8.60
CA GLY A 214 -11.81 -6.92 8.36
C GLY A 214 -11.06 -5.59 8.28
N GLY A 215 -10.43 -5.32 7.14
CA GLY A 215 -9.72 -4.08 6.86
C GLY A 215 -10.07 -3.48 5.49
N ASN A 216 -9.50 -2.30 5.22
CA ASN A 216 -9.78 -1.55 4.00
C ASN A 216 -8.60 -1.67 3.01
N THR A 217 -8.87 -2.10 1.77
CA THR A 217 -7.85 -2.27 0.73
C THR A 217 -7.08 -0.98 0.44
N ALA A 218 -7.73 0.19 0.58
CA ALA A 218 -7.09 1.49 0.43
C ALA A 218 -5.91 1.67 1.41
N GLU A 219 -6.05 1.16 2.63
CA GLU A 219 -5.05 1.24 3.67
C GLU A 219 -3.86 0.32 3.39
N ALA A 220 -4.12 -0.92 2.94
CA ALA A 220 -3.07 -1.85 2.52
C ALA A 220 -2.26 -1.28 1.35
N LEU A 221 -2.94 -0.71 0.33
CA LEU A 221 -2.28 -0.10 -0.82
C LEU A 221 -1.33 1.04 -0.41
N VAL A 222 -1.73 1.88 0.54
CA VAL A 222 -0.82 2.91 1.10
C VAL A 222 0.33 2.28 1.87
N ASP A 223 0.08 1.28 2.71
CA ASP A 223 1.13 0.62 3.51
C ASP A 223 2.17 -0.09 2.62
N PHE A 224 1.79 -0.57 1.44
CA PHE A 224 2.70 -1.19 0.48
C PHE A 224 3.45 -0.22 -0.43
N THR A 225 2.95 1.00 -0.63
CA THR A 225 3.49 1.92 -1.66
C THR A 225 3.98 3.25 -1.11
N GLY A 226 3.49 3.67 0.06
CA GLY A 226 3.58 5.04 0.53
C GLY A 226 2.82 6.04 -0.34
N GLY A 227 1.95 5.57 -1.25
CA GLY A 227 1.14 6.40 -2.14
C GLY A 227 -0.06 7.06 -1.47
N ILE A 228 -1.03 7.45 -2.30
CA ILE A 228 -2.33 7.95 -1.89
C ILE A 228 -3.42 7.09 -2.51
N SER A 229 -4.35 6.60 -1.70
CA SER A 229 -5.51 5.85 -2.16
C SER A 229 -6.74 6.76 -2.26
N GLU A 230 -7.33 6.81 -3.45
CA GLU A 230 -8.54 7.57 -3.79
C GLU A 230 -9.72 6.59 -3.96
N PRO A 231 -10.68 6.58 -3.01
CA PRO A 231 -11.89 5.80 -3.15
C PRO A 231 -12.88 6.48 -4.12
N LEU A 232 -13.57 5.68 -4.91
CA LEU A 232 -14.58 6.09 -5.90
C LEU A 232 -15.80 5.18 -5.74
N ALA A 233 -16.92 5.76 -5.30
CA ALA A 233 -18.19 5.05 -5.19
C ALA A 233 -18.88 5.01 -6.58
N LEU A 234 -19.21 3.81 -7.05
CA LEU A 234 -19.90 3.59 -8.33
C LEU A 234 -21.42 3.71 -8.20
N GLY A 235 -21.97 3.40 -7.01
CA GLY A 235 -23.41 3.37 -6.76
C GLY A 235 -24.08 4.76 -6.79
N GLU A 236 -23.42 5.79 -6.26
CA GLU A 236 -24.01 7.12 -6.08
C GLU A 236 -24.00 7.98 -7.35
N GLY A 237 -23.18 7.63 -8.36
CA GLY A 237 -22.94 8.47 -9.54
C GLY A 237 -23.95 8.33 -10.68
N GLY A 238 -24.97 7.46 -10.57
CA GLY A 238 -25.85 7.13 -11.69
C GLY A 238 -25.11 6.51 -12.88
N LEU A 239 -24.02 5.77 -12.62
CA LEU A 239 -23.20 5.09 -13.64
C LEU A 239 -23.95 3.96 -14.35
N ARG A 240 -25.00 3.43 -13.71
CA ARG A 240 -25.89 2.43 -14.31
C ARG A 240 -26.80 3.12 -15.33
N GLY A 241 -26.50 2.94 -16.62
CA GLY A 241 -27.28 3.47 -17.74
C GLY A 241 -26.74 4.76 -18.38
N ASP A 242 -25.73 5.43 -17.80
CA ASP A 242 -25.10 6.62 -18.39
C ASP A 242 -23.80 6.25 -19.11
N ALA A 243 -23.88 6.14 -20.43
CA ALA A 243 -22.76 5.74 -21.28
C ALA A 243 -21.59 6.74 -21.27
N GLU A 244 -21.84 8.04 -21.05
CA GLU A 244 -20.77 9.04 -21.05
C GLU A 244 -20.01 9.00 -19.72
N LYS A 245 -20.70 8.87 -18.58
CA LYS A 245 -20.04 8.67 -17.28
C LYS A 245 -19.23 7.37 -17.25
N GLN A 246 -19.77 6.28 -17.80
CA GLN A 246 -19.01 5.03 -17.94
C GLN A 246 -17.74 5.25 -18.77
N ARG A 247 -17.85 5.97 -19.90
CA ARG A 247 -16.70 6.29 -20.75
C ARG A 247 -15.66 7.14 -20.01
N GLN A 248 -16.07 8.12 -19.21
CA GLN A 248 -15.16 8.93 -18.38
C GLN A 248 -14.45 8.08 -17.33
N LEU A 249 -15.17 7.21 -16.62
CA LEU A 249 -14.59 6.26 -15.67
C LEU A 249 -13.54 5.38 -16.35
N PHE A 250 -13.84 4.83 -17.53
CA PHE A 250 -12.88 4.01 -18.26
C PHE A 250 -11.62 4.77 -18.66
N GLN A 251 -11.76 6.05 -19.06
CA GLN A 251 -10.61 6.89 -19.36
C GLN A 251 -9.77 7.16 -18.11
N GLN A 252 -10.41 7.40 -16.96
CA GLN A 252 -9.74 7.57 -15.67
C GLN A 252 -8.98 6.30 -15.26
N LEU A 253 -9.61 5.12 -15.33
CA LEU A 253 -8.97 3.84 -15.00
C LEU A 253 -7.80 3.53 -15.94
N ARG A 254 -7.98 3.79 -17.24
CA ARG A 254 -6.92 3.61 -18.24
C ARG A 254 -5.75 4.57 -17.99
N ALA A 255 -6.02 5.83 -17.66
CA ALA A 255 -5.00 6.79 -17.29
C ALA A 255 -4.26 6.33 -16.04
N ALA A 256 -4.97 5.94 -14.97
CA ALA A 256 -4.39 5.41 -13.75
C ALA A 256 -3.49 4.19 -14.02
N HIS A 257 -3.98 3.20 -14.77
CA HIS A 257 -3.22 2.00 -15.14
C HIS A 257 -1.96 2.34 -15.95
N SER A 258 -2.05 3.27 -16.91
CA SER A 258 -0.89 3.71 -17.71
C SER A 258 0.18 4.43 -16.88
N HIS A 259 -0.20 5.05 -15.76
CA HIS A 259 0.72 5.65 -14.79
C HIS A 259 1.20 4.64 -13.72
N SER A 260 0.94 3.35 -13.91
CA SER A 260 1.29 2.29 -12.97
C SER A 260 0.67 2.49 -11.58
N ALA A 261 -0.52 3.12 -11.51
CA ALA A 261 -1.33 3.14 -10.31
C ALA A 261 -1.88 1.73 -10.03
N LEU A 262 -2.05 1.42 -8.75
CA LEU A 262 -2.67 0.16 -8.33
C LEU A 262 -4.17 0.39 -8.21
N ILE A 263 -4.96 -0.50 -8.77
CA ILE A 263 -6.42 -0.35 -8.82
C ILE A 263 -7.06 -1.60 -8.22
N SER A 264 -7.90 -1.39 -7.22
CA SER A 264 -8.70 -2.44 -6.59
C SER A 264 -10.18 -2.07 -6.65
N CYS A 265 -11.07 -3.06 -6.61
CA CYS A 265 -12.51 -2.87 -6.60
C CYS A 265 -13.18 -3.89 -5.69
N SER A 266 -14.36 -3.57 -5.20
CA SER A 266 -15.13 -4.45 -4.31
C SER A 266 -16.62 -4.34 -4.56
N ILE A 267 -17.36 -5.30 -4.01
CA ILE A 267 -18.82 -5.34 -4.00
C ILE A 267 -19.28 -5.23 -2.55
N GLN A 268 -19.82 -4.08 -2.17
CA GLN A 268 -20.29 -3.77 -0.82
C GLN A 268 -21.67 -4.38 -0.58
N VAL A 269 -21.81 -5.10 0.53
CA VAL A 269 -23.07 -5.70 0.99
C VAL A 269 -23.02 -5.98 2.49
N SER A 270 -24.19 -6.33 3.04
CA SER A 270 -24.43 -6.63 4.45
C SER A 270 -23.75 -7.91 4.94
N ASP A 271 -23.65 -8.94 4.10
CA ASP A 271 -23.02 -10.23 4.43
C ASP A 271 -21.65 -10.39 3.74
N PRO A 272 -20.58 -10.71 4.49
CA PRO A 272 -19.24 -10.86 3.94
C PRO A 272 -19.06 -12.21 3.21
N GLU A 273 -18.36 -12.17 2.07
CA GLU A 273 -17.83 -13.34 1.34
C GLU A 273 -18.87 -14.32 0.74
N ALA A 274 -20.08 -13.85 0.42
CA ALA A 274 -21.09 -14.65 -0.28
C ALA A 274 -20.84 -14.73 -1.80
N GLN A 275 -20.86 -15.92 -2.39
CA GLN A 275 -20.72 -16.11 -3.83
C GLN A 275 -22.06 -15.90 -4.56
N LEU A 276 -22.07 -15.05 -5.58
CA LEU A 276 -23.20 -14.82 -6.47
C LEU A 276 -23.32 -15.91 -7.54
N PRO A 277 -24.53 -16.12 -8.11
CA PRO A 277 -24.73 -17.07 -9.22
C PRO A 277 -23.84 -16.83 -10.45
N CYS A 278 -23.37 -15.59 -10.63
CA CYS A 278 -22.47 -15.21 -11.72
C CYS A 278 -20.96 -15.45 -11.40
N GLY A 279 -20.65 -16.09 -10.27
CA GLY A 279 -19.29 -16.39 -9.83
C GLY A 279 -18.59 -15.29 -9.04
N LEU A 280 -19.16 -14.07 -8.98
CA LEU A 280 -18.58 -12.98 -8.19
C LEU A 280 -18.85 -13.17 -6.69
N VAL A 281 -17.83 -13.00 -5.89
CA VAL A 281 -17.88 -12.99 -4.42
C VAL A 281 -18.13 -11.56 -3.91
N GLN A 282 -19.11 -11.42 -3.02
CA GLN A 282 -19.51 -10.21 -2.32
C GLN A 282 -18.65 -9.96 -1.08
N GLY A 283 -18.55 -8.71 -0.61
CA GLY A 283 -17.74 -8.36 0.57
C GLY A 283 -16.24 -8.66 0.39
N HIS A 284 -15.78 -8.75 -0.86
CA HIS A 284 -14.46 -9.25 -1.23
C HIS A 284 -13.74 -8.25 -2.16
N ALA A 285 -12.40 -8.19 -2.03
CA ALA A 285 -11.57 -7.26 -2.79
C ALA A 285 -10.96 -7.93 -4.03
N TYR A 286 -11.16 -7.32 -5.19
CA TYR A 286 -10.57 -7.72 -6.47
C TYR A 286 -9.50 -6.72 -6.89
N SER A 287 -8.57 -7.17 -7.73
CA SER A 287 -7.57 -6.30 -8.37
C SER A 287 -7.87 -6.10 -9.83
N ILE A 288 -7.79 -4.87 -10.33
CA ILE A 288 -7.81 -4.59 -11.78
C ILE A 288 -6.37 -4.65 -12.29
N THR A 289 -6.07 -5.67 -13.09
CA THR A 289 -4.72 -5.93 -13.60
C THR A 289 -4.50 -5.39 -15.01
N ALA A 290 -5.56 -5.18 -15.79
CA ALA A 290 -5.47 -4.55 -17.10
C ALA A 290 -6.73 -3.76 -17.49
N VAL A 291 -6.53 -2.69 -18.26
CA VAL A 291 -7.61 -1.86 -18.83
C VAL A 291 -7.38 -1.73 -20.32
N GLN A 292 -8.25 -2.32 -21.15
CA GLN A 292 -8.03 -2.38 -22.61
C GLN A 292 -9.28 -2.02 -23.41
N SER A 293 -9.08 -1.31 -24.53
CA SER A 293 -10.14 -1.02 -25.51
C SER A 293 -9.92 -1.85 -26.77
N LEU A 294 -10.90 -2.67 -27.15
CA LEU A 294 -10.88 -3.47 -28.37
C LEU A 294 -11.76 -2.86 -29.45
N ARG A 295 -11.28 -2.90 -30.70
CA ARG A 295 -12.11 -2.64 -31.88
C ARG A 295 -12.54 -3.99 -32.45
N LEU A 296 -13.83 -4.28 -32.42
CA LEU A 296 -14.38 -5.44 -33.11
C LEU A 296 -14.42 -5.16 -34.61
N ARG A 297 -13.87 -6.07 -35.43
CA ARG A 297 -14.12 -6.08 -36.88
C ARG A 297 -15.38 -6.92 -37.12
N ARG A 298 -16.46 -6.30 -37.59
CA ARG A 298 -17.60 -7.01 -38.17
C ARG A 298 -17.44 -7.08 -39.68
N HIS A 299 -18.07 -8.08 -40.32
CA HIS A 299 -18.01 -8.33 -41.76
C HIS A 299 -18.38 -7.10 -42.61
N LEU A 300 -17.99 -7.17 -43.90
CA LEU A 300 -17.97 -6.15 -44.96
C LEU A 300 -19.22 -5.23 -45.15
N PHE A 301 -20.32 -5.40 -44.39
CA PHE A 301 -21.59 -4.70 -44.62
C PHE A 301 -22.06 -3.74 -43.50
N GLU A 302 -21.28 -3.47 -42.45
CA GLU A 302 -21.60 -2.41 -41.46
C GLU A 302 -20.57 -1.27 -41.49
N LEU A 303 -20.58 -0.45 -42.55
CA LEU A 303 -19.56 0.58 -42.81
C LEU A 303 -19.58 1.81 -41.88
N PHE A 304 -20.55 1.96 -40.96
CA PHE A 304 -20.75 3.24 -40.26
C PHE A 304 -20.75 3.19 -38.71
N ARG A 305 -20.53 2.04 -38.05
CA ARG A 305 -20.36 2.01 -36.58
C ARG A 305 -19.27 1.03 -36.14
N THR A 306 -18.03 1.51 -36.02
CA THR A 306 -16.99 0.79 -35.27
C THR A 306 -17.32 0.83 -33.77
N LYS A 307 -17.99 -0.19 -33.24
CA LYS A 307 -18.21 -0.32 -31.78
C LYS A 307 -16.88 -0.65 -31.10
N ARG A 308 -16.41 0.25 -30.24
CA ARG A 308 -15.27 0.01 -29.34
C ARG A 308 -15.79 -0.69 -28.08
N LEU A 309 -15.23 -1.84 -27.75
CA LEU A 309 -15.48 -2.52 -26.49
C LEU A 309 -14.44 -2.09 -25.46
N CYS A 310 -14.91 -1.73 -24.27
CA CYS A 310 -14.09 -1.40 -23.11
C CYS A 310 -14.07 -2.59 -22.17
N LEU A 311 -12.89 -3.20 -21.99
CA LEU A 311 -12.70 -4.40 -21.19
C LEU A 311 -11.76 -4.11 -20.01
N LEU A 312 -12.07 -4.75 -18.89
CA LEU A 312 -11.28 -4.76 -17.68
C LEU A 312 -10.85 -6.21 -17.41
N ARG A 313 -9.59 -6.41 -17.03
CA ARG A 313 -9.12 -7.69 -16.48
C ARG A 313 -9.06 -7.57 -14.97
N LEU A 314 -9.80 -8.43 -14.29
CA LEU A 314 -9.87 -8.50 -12.84
C LEU A 314 -9.18 -9.76 -12.35
N ARG A 315 -8.81 -9.76 -11.07
CA ARG A 315 -8.25 -10.90 -10.37
C ARG A 315 -8.90 -11.09 -9.01
N ASN A 316 -9.37 -12.30 -8.76
CA ASN A 316 -9.79 -12.79 -7.46
C ASN A 316 -8.56 -13.27 -6.65
N PRO A 317 -8.25 -12.70 -5.47
CA PRO A 317 -7.14 -13.13 -4.61
C PRO A 317 -7.31 -14.53 -3.98
N TRP A 318 -8.48 -15.17 -4.09
CA TRP A 318 -8.58 -16.61 -3.78
C TRP A 318 -7.80 -17.48 -4.77
N GLY A 319 -7.50 -16.95 -5.97
CA GLY A 319 -6.79 -17.68 -7.02
C GLY A 319 -7.62 -18.84 -7.60
N SER A 320 -8.94 -18.77 -7.41
CA SER A 320 -9.98 -19.68 -7.89
C SER A 320 -11.32 -18.92 -7.86
N VAL A 321 -12.35 -19.46 -8.51
CA VAL A 321 -13.72 -18.87 -8.57
C VAL A 321 -13.72 -17.59 -9.42
N GLU A 322 -14.21 -17.74 -10.65
CA GLU A 322 -14.15 -16.73 -11.70
C GLU A 322 -15.54 -16.35 -12.21
N TRP A 323 -15.60 -15.19 -12.89
CA TRP A 323 -16.79 -14.71 -13.58
C TRP A 323 -17.27 -15.71 -14.63
N THR A 324 -18.55 -16.10 -14.55
CA THR A 324 -19.15 -17.06 -15.48
C THR A 324 -19.88 -16.42 -16.65
N GLY A 325 -20.03 -15.09 -16.65
CA GLY A 325 -20.77 -14.36 -17.67
C GLY A 325 -19.99 -14.09 -18.96
N ALA A 326 -20.39 -13.05 -19.70
CA ALA A 326 -19.76 -12.74 -20.98
C ALA A 326 -18.26 -12.44 -20.82
N TRP A 327 -17.42 -12.99 -21.71
CA TRP A 327 -15.95 -12.87 -21.70
C TRP A 327 -15.22 -13.63 -20.59
N SER A 328 -15.91 -14.55 -19.92
CA SER A 328 -15.27 -15.57 -19.06
C SER A 328 -14.25 -16.42 -19.82
N ASP A 329 -13.33 -17.02 -19.08
CA ASP A 329 -12.26 -17.89 -19.58
C ASP A 329 -12.79 -19.11 -20.36
N THR A 330 -13.96 -19.62 -19.96
CA THR A 330 -14.66 -20.74 -20.64
C THR A 330 -15.46 -20.31 -21.87
N GLY A 331 -15.44 -19.02 -22.24
CA GLY A 331 -15.94 -18.56 -23.53
C GLY A 331 -17.42 -18.18 -23.57
N GLY A 332 -18.00 -17.74 -22.45
CA GLY A 332 -19.36 -17.22 -22.40
C GLY A 332 -19.60 -16.13 -23.46
N GLY A 333 -20.26 -16.49 -24.56
CA GLY A 333 -20.83 -15.64 -25.64
C GLY A 333 -19.92 -14.70 -26.45
N GLY A 334 -18.87 -14.12 -25.87
CA GLY A 334 -18.06 -13.04 -26.45
C GLY A 334 -16.72 -13.47 -27.05
N GLY A 335 -16.10 -14.51 -26.49
CA GLY A 335 -14.73 -14.92 -26.85
C GLY A 335 -14.58 -15.28 -28.33
N GLY A 336 -15.59 -15.93 -28.95
CA GLY A 336 -15.57 -16.33 -30.36
C GLY A 336 -15.44 -15.18 -31.37
N ARG A 337 -15.63 -13.92 -30.95
CA ARG A 337 -15.61 -12.73 -31.81
C ARG A 337 -14.25 -12.02 -31.89
N VAL A 338 -13.21 -12.56 -31.25
CA VAL A 338 -11.86 -11.98 -31.18
C VAL A 338 -10.84 -12.87 -31.89
N SER A 339 -10.05 -12.28 -32.78
CA SER A 339 -9.01 -13.01 -33.51
C SER A 339 -7.96 -13.62 -32.56
N GLN A 340 -7.37 -14.77 -32.95
CA GLN A 340 -6.35 -15.45 -32.14
C GLN A 340 -5.15 -14.53 -31.82
N ARG A 341 -4.78 -13.64 -32.74
CA ARG A 341 -3.73 -12.61 -32.52
C ARG A 341 -4.11 -11.59 -31.45
N GLN A 342 -5.37 -11.17 -31.39
CA GLN A 342 -5.86 -10.26 -30.35
C GLN A 342 -5.95 -10.95 -28.99
N ARG A 343 -6.39 -12.21 -28.93
CA ARG A 343 -6.38 -12.99 -27.67
C ARG A 343 -4.97 -13.14 -27.09
N ARG A 344 -3.99 -13.46 -27.95
CA ARG A 344 -2.57 -13.49 -27.55
C ARG A 344 -2.07 -12.14 -27.06
N ARG A 345 -2.47 -11.03 -27.69
CA ARG A 345 -2.09 -9.66 -27.28
C ARG A 345 -2.74 -9.23 -25.96
N MET A 346 -3.95 -9.71 -25.69
CA MET A 346 -4.64 -9.50 -24.42
C MET A 346 -4.05 -10.37 -23.29
N GLY A 347 -3.25 -11.38 -23.61
CA GLY A 347 -2.71 -12.31 -22.62
C GLY A 347 -3.81 -13.12 -21.93
N VAL A 348 -4.86 -13.50 -22.66
CA VAL A 348 -5.91 -14.40 -22.13
C VAL A 348 -5.27 -15.76 -21.90
N THR A 349 -5.07 -16.11 -20.64
CA THR A 349 -4.85 -17.48 -20.19
C THR A 349 -6.20 -18.16 -20.03
N VAL A 350 -6.31 -19.45 -20.32
CA VAL A 350 -7.51 -20.25 -19.98
C VAL A 350 -7.06 -21.19 -18.87
N GLN A 351 -7.00 -20.66 -17.66
CA GLN A 351 -6.54 -21.37 -16.47
C GLN A 351 -7.34 -20.82 -15.28
N ASP A 352 -7.90 -21.68 -14.43
CA ASP A 352 -8.55 -21.27 -13.17
C ASP A 352 -7.48 -20.74 -12.22
N ASP A 353 -7.15 -19.46 -12.38
CA ASP A 353 -6.13 -18.74 -11.62
C ASP A 353 -6.70 -17.49 -10.94
N GLY A 354 -8.02 -17.31 -11.05
CA GLY A 354 -8.79 -16.20 -10.51
C GLY A 354 -8.77 -14.96 -11.41
N GLU A 355 -8.08 -14.96 -12.56
CA GLU A 355 -8.10 -13.84 -13.51
C GLU A 355 -9.17 -14.00 -14.57
N PHE A 356 -9.97 -12.95 -14.78
CA PHE A 356 -11.00 -12.97 -15.81
C PHE A 356 -11.17 -11.61 -16.47
N TRP A 357 -11.69 -11.60 -17.69
CA TRP A 357 -12.06 -10.38 -18.41
C TRP A 357 -13.55 -10.10 -18.28
N MET A 358 -13.91 -8.83 -18.12
CA MET A 358 -15.31 -8.40 -18.16
C MET A 358 -15.48 -7.07 -18.89
N CYS A 359 -16.69 -6.83 -19.40
CA CYS A 359 -17.05 -5.54 -19.98
C CYS A 359 -17.21 -4.49 -18.89
N LEU A 360 -16.91 -3.24 -19.24
CA LEU A 360 -17.14 -2.10 -18.35
C LEU A 360 -18.62 -1.96 -17.91
N GLU A 361 -19.56 -2.31 -18.78
CA GLU A 361 -21.00 -2.25 -18.51
C GLU A 361 -21.40 -3.26 -17.42
N ASP A 362 -20.93 -4.50 -17.53
CA ASP A 362 -21.12 -5.53 -16.50
C ASP A 362 -20.44 -5.12 -15.19
N PHE A 363 -19.22 -4.56 -15.30
CA PHE A 363 -18.47 -4.06 -14.15
C PHE A 363 -19.25 -2.98 -13.37
N CYS A 364 -19.79 -1.96 -14.06
CA CYS A 364 -20.60 -0.91 -13.43
C CYS A 364 -21.95 -1.41 -12.90
N THR A 365 -22.43 -2.54 -13.40
CA THR A 365 -23.64 -3.20 -12.88
C THR A 365 -23.35 -3.91 -11.57
N HIS A 366 -22.25 -4.64 -11.48
CA HIS A 366 -21.96 -5.53 -10.34
C HIS A 366 -21.10 -4.92 -9.23
N PHE A 367 -20.10 -4.10 -9.56
CA PHE A 367 -19.19 -3.52 -8.58
C PHE A 367 -19.73 -2.21 -8.00
N THR A 368 -19.41 -1.97 -6.72
CA THR A 368 -19.89 -0.79 -5.98
C THR A 368 -18.79 0.22 -5.72
N ASP A 369 -17.56 -0.23 -5.52
CA ASP A 369 -16.45 0.62 -5.09
C ASP A 369 -15.19 0.33 -5.89
N ILE A 370 -14.43 1.40 -6.16
CA ILE A 370 -13.07 1.33 -6.70
C ILE A 370 -12.15 2.11 -5.78
N VAL A 371 -10.95 1.59 -5.58
CA VAL A 371 -9.85 2.30 -4.95
C VAL A 371 -8.69 2.41 -5.94
N ILE A 372 -8.29 3.64 -6.25
CA ILE A 372 -7.12 3.93 -7.08
C ILE A 372 -5.99 4.42 -6.17
N CYS A 373 -4.92 3.64 -6.05
CA CYS A 373 -3.72 4.03 -5.33
C CYS A 373 -2.68 4.63 -6.28
N TRP A 374 -2.50 5.94 -6.17
CA TRP A 374 -1.52 6.72 -6.91
C TRP A 374 -0.15 6.61 -6.23
N ARG A 375 0.81 6.07 -6.97
CA ARG A 375 2.23 6.12 -6.59
C ARG A 375 2.77 7.51 -6.92
N MET A 376 2.81 8.39 -5.93
CA MET A 376 3.31 9.75 -6.11
C MET A 376 4.82 9.72 -6.32
N ASN A 377 5.26 10.15 -7.50
CA ASN A 377 6.69 10.31 -7.78
C ASN A 377 7.20 11.59 -7.10
N THR A 378 7.92 11.44 -5.99
CA THR A 378 8.55 12.55 -5.25
C THR A 378 10.07 12.56 -5.40
N ALA A 379 10.61 11.80 -6.37
CA ALA A 379 12.04 11.74 -6.62
C ALA A 379 12.53 13.04 -7.27
N ARG A 380 13.60 13.63 -6.72
CA ARG A 380 14.17 14.92 -7.16
C ARG A 380 14.80 14.91 -8.56
N LEU A 381 15.02 13.74 -9.16
CA LEU A 381 15.77 13.53 -10.42
C LEU A 381 15.02 12.58 -11.37
N SER A 382 13.70 12.76 -11.53
CA SER A 382 12.89 11.83 -12.33
C SER A 382 12.33 12.49 -13.59
N CYS A 383 12.46 11.80 -14.74
CA CYS A 383 11.89 12.19 -16.03
C CYS A 383 10.34 12.15 -16.11
N ARG A 384 9.62 11.91 -15.00
CA ARG A 384 8.13 11.82 -14.94
C ARG A 384 7.55 12.86 -13.98
N ARG A 385 6.30 13.29 -14.23
CA ARG A 385 5.52 14.27 -13.44
C ARG A 385 5.77 14.09 -11.94
N SER A 386 6.39 15.07 -11.30
CA SER A 386 6.77 15.04 -9.90
C SER A 386 5.72 15.78 -9.06
N TRP A 387 5.21 15.12 -8.02
CA TRP A 387 4.39 15.79 -7.01
C TRP A 387 5.30 16.30 -5.90
N VAL A 388 5.00 17.50 -5.40
CA VAL A 388 5.58 18.02 -4.17
C VAL A 388 4.74 17.54 -3.01
N GLU A 389 5.34 16.81 -2.07
CA GLU A 389 4.67 16.32 -0.87
C GLU A 389 5.12 17.15 0.35
N SER A 390 4.16 17.72 1.06
CA SER A 390 4.36 18.30 2.40
C SER A 390 3.74 17.37 3.43
N LEU A 391 4.52 16.94 4.43
CA LEU A 391 4.07 16.10 5.54
C LEU A 391 4.06 16.93 6.82
N GLN A 392 2.92 16.95 7.51
CA GLN A 392 2.75 17.66 8.77
C GLN A 392 2.15 16.73 9.82
N PHE A 393 2.71 16.72 11.02
CA PHE A 393 2.20 15.93 12.15
C PHE A 393 1.47 16.86 13.12
N GLY A 394 0.37 16.38 13.69
CA GLY A 394 -0.38 17.12 14.70
C GLY A 394 -1.16 16.20 15.63
N GLU A 395 -1.87 16.80 16.57
CA GLU A 395 -2.72 16.09 17.53
C GLU A 395 -3.96 16.91 17.86
N TRP A 396 -5.07 16.20 18.08
CA TRP A 396 -6.22 16.69 18.82
C TRP A 396 -6.00 16.33 20.28
N SER A 397 -5.96 17.33 21.15
CA SER A 397 -5.75 17.14 22.59
C SER A 397 -6.69 18.04 23.37
N PRO A 398 -7.65 17.47 24.13
CA PRO A 398 -8.53 18.26 24.99
C PRO A 398 -7.76 19.07 26.04
N GLN A 399 -6.68 18.50 26.57
CA GLN A 399 -5.82 19.14 27.57
C GLN A 399 -5.12 20.38 27.03
N LYS A 400 -4.73 20.38 25.74
CA LYS A 400 -4.15 21.54 25.05
C LYS A 400 -5.20 22.48 24.46
N GLY A 401 -6.50 22.18 24.63
CA GLY A 401 -7.58 22.91 23.99
C GLY A 401 -7.60 22.77 22.47
N HIS A 402 -7.01 21.71 21.90
CA HIS A 402 -6.88 21.50 20.46
C HIS A 402 -7.91 20.52 19.87
N ALA A 403 -8.94 20.12 20.63
CA ALA A 403 -9.96 19.15 20.24
C ALA A 403 -11.32 19.84 20.06
N GLY A 404 -11.46 20.64 19.01
CA GLY A 404 -12.59 21.56 18.81
C GLY A 404 -13.81 20.97 18.11
N GLY A 405 -13.72 19.78 17.51
CA GLY A 405 -14.81 19.17 16.73
C GLY A 405 -15.01 19.83 15.36
N CYS A 406 -15.98 19.33 14.59
CA CYS A 406 -16.27 19.81 13.23
C CYS A 406 -17.08 21.12 13.21
N LEU A 407 -17.44 21.58 12.00
CA LEU A 407 -18.18 22.85 11.80
C LEU A 407 -19.55 22.91 12.49
N ASN A 408 -20.12 21.77 12.89
CA ASN A 408 -21.34 21.74 13.70
C ASN A 408 -21.13 22.36 15.10
N HIS A 409 -19.88 22.43 15.56
CA HIS A 409 -19.47 22.96 16.86
C HIS A 409 -18.76 24.31 16.69
N ARG A 410 -19.47 25.32 16.19
CA ARG A 410 -18.88 26.61 15.74
C ARG A 410 -18.07 27.32 16.83
N ASP A 411 -18.48 27.20 18.09
CA ASP A 411 -17.83 27.86 19.22
C ASP A 411 -16.43 27.30 19.53
N THR A 412 -16.22 26.00 19.26
CA THR A 412 -14.96 25.30 19.57
C THR A 412 -14.15 24.94 18.33
N PHE A 413 -14.74 25.02 17.14
CA PHE A 413 -14.12 24.62 15.86
C PHE A 413 -12.76 25.26 15.60
N LEU A 414 -12.61 26.56 15.88
CA LEU A 414 -11.37 27.29 15.61
C LEU A 414 -10.21 26.90 16.55
N SER A 415 -10.51 26.18 17.63
CA SER A 415 -9.54 25.64 18.57
C SER A 415 -8.78 24.43 18.01
N ASN A 416 -9.26 23.80 16.93
CA ASN A 416 -8.51 22.76 16.22
C ASN A 416 -7.23 23.31 15.56
N PRO A 417 -6.16 22.50 15.42
CA PRO A 417 -4.93 22.90 14.73
C PRO A 417 -5.20 23.50 13.34
N GLN A 418 -4.45 24.53 12.96
CA GLN A 418 -4.63 25.24 11.69
C GLN A 418 -3.33 25.23 10.90
N PHE A 419 -3.42 24.82 9.65
CA PHE A 419 -2.30 24.78 8.71
C PHE A 419 -2.56 25.78 7.59
N PHE A 420 -1.53 26.54 7.20
CA PHE A 420 -1.65 27.52 6.13
C PHE A 420 -0.73 27.15 4.98
N PHE A 421 -1.24 27.28 3.76
CA PHE A 421 -0.44 27.08 2.54
C PHE A 421 -0.93 28.00 1.42
N GLU A 422 -0.09 28.18 0.40
CA GLU A 422 -0.40 29.01 -0.76
C GLU A 422 -0.46 28.16 -2.03
N VAL A 423 -1.45 28.45 -2.87
CA VAL A 423 -1.57 27.90 -4.22
C VAL A 423 -1.23 29.02 -5.20
N PRO A 424 -0.07 28.94 -5.90
CA PRO A 424 0.48 30.07 -6.63
C PRO A 424 -0.28 30.45 -7.91
N LYS A 425 -0.90 29.50 -8.63
CA LYS A 425 -1.71 29.75 -9.84
C LYS A 425 -2.89 28.76 -9.96
N ALA A 426 -3.94 29.18 -10.67
CA ALA A 426 -5.12 28.37 -11.00
C ALA A 426 -5.09 27.90 -12.48
N PRO A 427 -5.81 26.83 -12.85
CA PRO A 427 -6.35 25.74 -12.02
C PRO A 427 -5.37 24.56 -11.97
N ASP A 428 -4.95 24.18 -10.77
CA ASP A 428 -4.21 22.96 -10.53
C ASP A 428 -4.91 22.15 -9.42
N SER A 429 -5.08 20.86 -9.64
CA SER A 429 -5.71 19.96 -8.66
C SER A 429 -4.79 19.75 -7.47
N ILE A 430 -5.23 20.13 -6.27
CA ILE A 430 -4.55 19.79 -5.03
C ILE A 430 -5.09 18.47 -4.47
N LEU A 431 -4.23 17.72 -3.79
CA LEU A 431 -4.61 16.53 -3.05
C LEU A 431 -4.24 16.71 -1.58
N ILE A 432 -5.23 16.54 -0.71
CA ILE A 432 -5.06 16.66 0.74
C ILE A 432 -5.50 15.35 1.38
N SER A 433 -4.59 14.70 2.10
CA SER A 433 -4.88 13.48 2.84
C SER A 433 -4.65 13.69 4.33
N LEU A 434 -5.65 13.36 5.14
CA LEU A 434 -5.56 13.33 6.60
C LEU A 434 -5.62 11.89 7.07
N GLN A 435 -4.66 11.48 7.89
CA GLN A 435 -4.51 10.12 8.39
C GLN A 435 -4.42 10.13 9.91
N GLN A 436 -5.17 9.25 10.58
CA GLN A 436 -5.03 8.98 12.02
C GLN A 436 -4.12 7.78 12.26
N LYS A 437 -3.49 7.75 13.44
CA LYS A 437 -2.54 6.69 13.78
C LYS A 437 -3.28 5.36 13.84
N ASP A 438 -2.67 4.32 13.28
CA ASP A 438 -3.28 2.99 13.30
C ASP A 438 -3.33 2.45 14.74
N THR A 439 -4.54 2.11 15.20
CA THR A 439 -4.84 1.62 16.55
C THR A 439 -5.28 0.16 16.55
N ARG A 440 -5.06 -0.60 15.46
CA ARG A 440 -5.43 -2.03 15.39
C ARG A 440 -4.82 -2.88 16.52
N GLN A 441 -3.60 -2.55 16.94
CA GLN A 441 -2.93 -3.18 18.08
C GLN A 441 -3.69 -3.02 19.41
N LEU A 442 -4.56 -2.01 19.51
CA LEU A 442 -5.36 -1.71 20.70
C LEU A 442 -6.76 -2.34 20.65
N ARG A 443 -7.14 -2.99 19.54
CA ARG A 443 -8.41 -3.71 19.39
C ARG A 443 -8.44 -4.83 20.43
N GLY A 444 -9.18 -4.61 21.51
CA GLY A 444 -9.26 -5.55 22.63
C GLY A 444 -8.93 -5.04 24.01
N SER A 445 -8.26 -3.89 24.08
CA SER A 445 -8.18 -3.16 25.32
C SER A 445 -9.55 -2.53 25.64
N SER A 446 -9.85 -2.38 26.92
CA SER A 446 -11.05 -1.68 27.42
C SER A 446 -11.12 -0.21 26.95
N THR A 447 -10.03 0.35 26.43
CA THR A 447 -9.87 1.76 26.03
C THR A 447 -9.94 2.02 24.51
N GLY A 448 -10.21 1.00 23.69
CA GLY A 448 -10.63 1.19 22.30
C GLY A 448 -9.52 1.10 21.23
N GLY A 449 -9.92 0.55 20.09
CA GLY A 449 -9.17 0.49 18.83
C GLY A 449 -10.05 0.90 17.64
N ARG A 450 -11.05 1.74 17.90
CA ARG A 450 -11.93 2.32 16.88
C ARG A 450 -11.28 3.59 16.36
N ASN A 451 -11.35 3.75 15.05
CA ASN A 451 -10.97 5.00 14.40
C ASN A 451 -11.94 6.11 14.79
N LEU A 452 -11.41 7.31 15.00
CA LEU A 452 -12.20 8.52 15.17
C LEU A 452 -12.88 8.88 13.85
N PHE A 453 -14.10 9.41 13.91
CA PHE A 453 -14.67 10.09 12.77
C PHE A 453 -13.91 11.40 12.58
N MET A 454 -13.17 11.51 11.47
CA MET A 454 -12.32 12.66 11.20
C MET A 454 -12.54 13.19 9.80
N GLY A 455 -12.23 14.47 9.64
CA GLY A 455 -12.38 15.22 8.40
C GLY A 455 -11.48 16.45 8.45
N PHE A 456 -11.58 17.28 7.42
CA PHE A 456 -10.93 18.57 7.42
C PHE A 456 -11.68 19.56 6.55
N GLU A 457 -11.51 20.83 6.88
CA GLU A 457 -12.14 21.94 6.16
C GLU A 457 -11.07 22.87 5.61
N LEU A 458 -11.29 23.31 4.37
CA LEU A 458 -10.42 24.20 3.63
C LEU A 458 -11.13 25.55 3.42
N PHE A 459 -10.44 26.61 3.81
CA PHE A 459 -10.94 27.97 3.74
C PHE A 459 -9.99 28.85 2.94
N ARG A 460 -10.54 29.79 2.17
CA ARG A 460 -9.74 30.84 1.52
C ARG A 460 -9.54 31.98 2.52
N VAL A 461 -8.31 32.46 2.61
CA VAL A 461 -7.93 33.53 3.52
C VAL A 461 -7.18 34.63 2.77
N GLU A 462 -7.01 35.77 3.44
CA GLU A 462 -6.25 36.91 2.92
C GLU A 462 -4.79 36.51 2.72
N GLN A 463 -4.14 37.06 1.69
CA GLN A 463 -2.79 36.65 1.32
C GLN A 463 -1.75 36.92 2.43
N ASN A 464 -1.97 37.97 3.21
CA ASN A 464 -1.15 38.34 4.37
C ASN A 464 -1.51 37.59 5.67
N ARG A 465 -2.45 36.62 5.65
CA ARG A 465 -2.90 35.87 6.83
C ARG A 465 -1.78 35.01 7.44
N ARG A 466 -1.05 35.54 8.43
CA ARG A 466 0.02 34.82 9.14
C ARG A 466 -0.42 34.13 10.43
N TRP A 467 -1.53 34.56 11.00
CA TRP A 467 -2.01 34.14 12.31
C TRP A 467 -3.27 33.28 12.22
N ARG A 468 -3.58 32.60 13.33
CA ARG A 468 -4.77 31.78 13.51
C ARG A 468 -6.05 32.54 13.15
N LEU A 469 -7.04 31.81 12.64
CA LEU A 469 -8.39 32.32 12.41
C LEU A 469 -9.11 32.58 13.74
N HIS A 470 -9.75 33.75 13.84
CA HIS A 470 -10.62 34.15 14.96
C HIS A 470 -12.11 34.17 14.59
N CYS A 471 -12.41 34.13 13.29
CA CYS A 471 -13.75 33.96 12.74
C CYS A 471 -13.71 32.89 11.65
N ILE A 472 -14.85 32.24 11.38
CA ILE A 472 -14.95 31.21 10.34
C ILE A 472 -15.16 31.91 8.99
N PRO A 473 -14.19 31.89 8.06
CA PRO A 473 -14.31 32.50 6.74
C PRO A 473 -15.16 31.62 5.79
N ALA A 474 -15.28 32.06 4.53
CA ALA A 474 -15.97 31.29 3.49
C ALA A 474 -15.26 29.94 3.24
N ARG A 475 -16.02 28.86 3.40
CA ARG A 475 -15.58 27.50 3.10
C ARG A 475 -15.37 27.33 1.61
N VAL A 476 -14.25 26.71 1.22
CA VAL A 476 -13.90 26.43 -0.18
C VAL A 476 -14.19 24.98 -0.51
N ALA A 477 -13.71 24.07 0.34
CA ALA A 477 -13.86 22.64 0.18
C ALA A 477 -13.66 21.95 1.54
N GLY A 478 -13.93 20.65 1.61
CA GLY A 478 -13.65 19.85 2.79
C GLY A 478 -13.83 18.37 2.49
N ALA A 479 -13.20 17.52 3.28
CA ALA A 479 -13.35 16.08 3.16
C ALA A 479 -14.65 15.62 3.83
N THR A 480 -15.28 14.59 3.26
CA THR A 480 -16.36 13.86 3.93
C THR A 480 -15.81 13.19 5.18
N TYR A 481 -16.47 13.41 6.33
CA TYR A 481 -16.05 12.82 7.60
C TYR A 481 -16.27 11.32 7.56
N SER A 482 -15.25 10.57 7.96
CA SER A 482 -15.28 9.11 7.98
C SER A 482 -14.49 8.59 9.15
N ASN A 483 -14.88 7.41 9.65
CA ASN A 483 -14.11 6.61 10.59
C ASN A 483 -13.09 5.69 9.89
N SER A 484 -12.72 5.98 8.64
CA SER A 484 -11.59 5.34 7.97
C SER A 484 -10.26 5.81 8.57
N ARG A 485 -9.17 5.04 8.43
CA ARG A 485 -7.84 5.45 8.91
C ARG A 485 -7.31 6.69 8.18
N SER A 486 -7.78 6.94 6.97
CA SER A 486 -7.45 8.14 6.19
C SER A 486 -8.66 8.66 5.42
N VAL A 487 -8.75 9.98 5.30
CA VAL A 487 -9.66 10.68 4.40
C VAL A 487 -8.88 11.48 3.37
N LEU A 488 -9.42 11.60 2.15
CA LEU A 488 -8.78 12.27 1.02
C LEU A 488 -9.74 13.28 0.41
N LEU A 489 -9.20 14.43 0.01
CA LEU A 489 -9.87 15.38 -0.86
C LEU A 489 -8.98 15.65 -2.08
N ARG A 490 -9.55 15.47 -3.27
CA ARG A 490 -9.06 16.07 -4.51
C ARG A 490 -9.92 17.30 -4.79
N ALA A 491 -9.30 18.47 -4.89
CA ALA A 491 -10.03 19.70 -5.17
C ALA A 491 -9.26 20.55 -6.18
N GLU A 492 -10.01 21.17 -7.09
CA GLU A 492 -9.50 22.28 -7.89
C GLU A 492 -9.78 23.56 -7.13
N VAL A 493 -8.72 24.30 -6.82
CA VAL A 493 -8.84 25.55 -6.06
C VAL A 493 -8.19 26.69 -6.85
N PRO A 494 -8.73 27.92 -6.75
CA PRO A 494 -8.11 29.06 -7.39
C PRO A 494 -6.74 29.40 -6.76
N ALA A 495 -6.02 30.33 -7.39
CA ALA A 495 -4.80 30.85 -6.79
C ALA A 495 -5.15 31.64 -5.51
N GLY A 496 -4.36 31.46 -4.48
CA GLY A 496 -4.52 32.18 -3.22
C GLY A 496 -3.99 31.43 -2.01
N ARG A 497 -4.23 32.03 -0.83
CA ARG A 497 -3.84 31.46 0.45
C ARG A 497 -5.00 30.73 1.10
N TYR A 498 -4.68 29.59 1.71
CA TYR A 498 -5.66 28.71 2.32
C TYR A 498 -5.32 28.37 3.76
N ALA A 499 -6.36 28.24 4.57
CA ALA A 499 -6.31 27.67 5.90
C ALA A 499 -6.99 26.30 5.88
N LEU A 500 -6.31 25.31 6.43
CA LEU A 500 -6.72 23.92 6.48
C LEU A 500 -6.81 23.48 7.93
N LEU A 501 -7.99 23.03 8.33
CA LEU A 501 -8.30 22.65 9.71
C LEU A 501 -8.68 21.17 9.75
N PRO A 502 -7.76 20.28 10.14
CA PRO A 502 -8.10 18.89 10.44
C PRO A 502 -8.82 18.80 11.78
N THR A 503 -9.96 18.11 11.80
CA THR A 503 -10.79 17.98 12.99
C THR A 503 -11.33 16.57 13.14
N THR A 504 -11.68 16.22 14.38
CA THR A 504 -12.64 15.14 14.65
C THR A 504 -14.06 15.63 14.40
N PHE A 505 -15.01 14.70 14.31
CA PHE A 505 -16.42 15.03 14.19
C PHE A 505 -16.92 15.68 15.49
N ASP A 506 -16.76 14.98 16.61
CA ASP A 506 -17.11 15.47 17.95
C ASP A 506 -15.93 16.19 18.63
N PRO A 507 -16.18 17.22 19.45
CA PRO A 507 -15.17 17.88 20.27
C PRO A 507 -14.68 16.97 21.41
N GLY A 508 -13.56 17.33 22.02
CA GLY A 508 -13.02 16.61 23.18
C GLY A 508 -12.41 15.24 22.87
N GLN A 509 -12.32 14.85 21.60
CA GLN A 509 -11.64 13.62 21.18
C GLN A 509 -10.12 13.83 21.13
N SER A 510 -9.37 12.82 21.58
CA SER A 510 -7.90 12.83 21.59
C SER A 510 -7.34 11.90 20.51
N GLY A 511 -6.39 12.36 19.72
CA GLY A 511 -5.78 11.55 18.68
C GLY A 511 -4.65 12.25 17.93
N ALA A 512 -3.66 11.49 17.47
CA ALA A 512 -2.60 12.01 16.61
C ALA A 512 -2.99 11.86 15.13
N PHE A 513 -2.61 12.85 14.32
CA PHE A 513 -2.85 12.85 12.88
C PHE A 513 -1.60 13.19 12.06
N LEU A 514 -1.57 12.68 10.83
CA LEU A 514 -0.62 13.01 9.77
C LEU A 514 -1.40 13.65 8.63
N LEU A 515 -0.99 14.85 8.25
CA LEU A 515 -1.51 15.59 7.13
C LEU A 515 -0.51 15.54 5.97
N ARG A 516 -0.98 15.21 4.77
CA ARG A 516 -0.18 15.16 3.54
C ARG A 516 -0.83 16.03 2.48
N VAL A 517 -0.11 17.03 1.98
CA VAL A 517 -0.57 17.92 0.92
C VAL A 517 0.29 17.73 -0.31
N TYR A 518 -0.33 17.58 -1.47
CA TYR A 518 0.35 17.40 -2.74
C TYR A 518 -0.01 18.46 -3.76
N THR A 519 1.02 19.03 -4.37
CA THR A 519 0.90 20.03 -5.43
C THR A 519 1.78 19.67 -6.64
N PRO A 520 1.40 20.09 -7.87
CA PRO A 520 2.09 19.68 -9.11
C PRO A 520 3.31 20.54 -9.55
N ASP A 521 3.69 21.62 -8.86
CA ASP A 521 4.62 22.68 -9.35
C ASP A 521 5.94 22.85 -8.55
N VAL A 522 7.05 23.24 -9.21
CA VAL A 522 8.42 23.39 -8.62
C VAL A 522 9.08 24.75 -8.98
N TYR A 523 9.86 25.37 -8.08
CA TYR A 523 10.65 26.61 -8.32
C TYR A 523 11.97 26.71 -7.52
N VAL A 524 12.78 27.75 -7.75
CA VAL A 524 14.06 28.03 -7.05
C VAL A 524 13.97 29.35 -6.29
N LYS A 525 14.60 29.42 -5.12
CA LYS A 525 14.64 30.59 -4.25
C LYS A 525 16.08 30.91 -3.83
N ALA A 526 16.58 32.08 -4.19
CA ALA A 526 17.89 32.56 -3.76
C ALA A 526 17.74 33.58 -2.63
N CYS A 527 18.45 33.35 -1.53
CA CYS A 527 18.42 34.21 -0.35
C CYS A 527 19.83 34.78 -0.09
N CYS A 528 19.95 36.09 0.04
CA CYS A 528 21.20 36.75 0.39
C CYS A 528 20.94 37.89 1.38
N GLU A 529 21.52 37.80 2.59
CA GLU A 529 21.48 38.88 3.61
C GLU A 529 20.07 39.44 3.89
N GLY A 530 19.05 38.58 3.86
CA GLY A 530 17.64 38.97 4.10
C GLY A 530 16.87 39.43 2.85
N GLN A 531 17.55 39.58 1.71
CA GLN A 531 16.93 39.78 0.40
C GLN A 531 16.61 38.43 -0.25
N GLU A 532 15.51 38.39 -1.01
CA GLU A 532 15.02 37.17 -1.63
C GLU A 532 14.54 37.39 -3.06
N VAL A 533 14.93 36.46 -3.95
CA VAL A 533 14.48 36.43 -5.35
C VAL A 533 14.08 34.99 -5.71
N THR A 534 12.91 34.83 -6.31
CA THR A 534 12.35 33.53 -6.74
C THR A 534 12.34 33.40 -8.26
N SER A 535 12.56 32.18 -8.78
CA SER A 535 12.47 31.88 -10.21
C SER A 535 11.02 31.82 -10.69
N GLY A 536 10.83 31.74 -12.01
CA GLY A 536 9.56 31.28 -12.57
C GLY A 536 9.20 29.87 -12.09
N VAL A 537 7.90 29.59 -11.95
CA VAL A 537 7.39 28.27 -11.58
C VAL A 537 7.35 27.37 -12.82
N HIS A 538 8.02 26.21 -12.75
CA HIS A 538 8.03 25.24 -13.84
C HIS A 538 6.89 24.24 -13.66
N LYS A 539 5.96 24.27 -14.62
CA LYS A 539 4.78 23.41 -14.64
C LYS A 539 5.10 22.06 -15.27
N ALA A 540 4.79 20.97 -14.56
CA ALA A 540 4.85 19.60 -15.09
C ALA A 540 6.17 19.22 -15.81
N SER A 541 7.26 19.96 -15.57
CA SER A 541 8.56 19.69 -16.16
C SER A 541 9.30 18.68 -15.30
N SER A 542 9.85 17.67 -15.95
CA SER A 542 10.64 16.63 -15.31
C SER A 542 12.14 16.94 -15.25
N ASP A 543 12.56 18.04 -15.89
CA ASP A 543 13.91 18.62 -15.83
C ASP A 543 13.86 20.13 -16.15
N PRO A 544 13.52 20.98 -15.16
CA PRO A 544 13.43 22.43 -15.39
C PRO A 544 14.82 23.07 -15.51
N ASP A 545 15.15 23.61 -16.70
CA ASP A 545 16.24 24.57 -16.84
C ASP A 545 15.80 25.91 -16.26
N PHE A 546 16.33 26.24 -15.08
CA PHE A 546 15.89 27.40 -14.34
C PHE A 546 16.37 28.73 -14.92
N ASN A 547 17.35 28.75 -15.84
CA ASN A 547 18.03 29.94 -16.40
C ASN A 547 17.84 31.22 -15.55
N PHE A 548 18.24 31.12 -14.28
CA PHE A 548 17.86 32.05 -13.22
C PHE A 548 19.10 32.82 -12.78
N GLY A 549 19.07 34.13 -13.00
CA GLY A 549 20.07 35.07 -12.50
C GLY A 549 19.44 36.04 -11.51
N ALA A 550 20.12 36.27 -10.38
CA ALA A 550 19.73 37.27 -9.39
C ALA A 550 20.96 38.10 -9.00
N ILE A 551 20.81 39.41 -8.96
CA ILE A 551 21.85 40.35 -8.51
C ILE A 551 21.48 40.81 -7.10
N PHE A 552 22.40 40.58 -6.15
CA PHE A 552 22.25 41.01 -4.75
C PHE A 552 23.33 42.04 -4.42
N CYS A 553 22.94 43.14 -3.77
CA CYS A 553 23.91 44.04 -3.15
C CYS A 553 24.35 43.45 -1.81
N ARG A 554 25.65 43.23 -1.62
CA ARG A 554 26.19 42.53 -0.46
C ARG A 554 26.92 43.48 0.49
N TRP A 555 26.58 43.41 1.76
CA TRP A 555 27.22 44.16 2.84
C TRP A 555 28.27 43.31 3.58
N GLN A 556 28.20 41.98 3.49
CA GLN A 556 29.14 41.05 4.13
C GLN A 556 29.72 40.03 3.12
N PRO A 557 30.69 40.44 2.28
CA PRO A 557 31.18 39.64 1.15
C PRO A 557 31.79 38.29 1.54
N HIS A 558 32.28 38.16 2.77
CA HIS A 558 32.94 36.96 3.28
C HIS A 558 31.98 35.84 3.75
N LYS A 559 30.67 36.11 3.90
CA LYS A 559 29.69 35.06 4.22
C LYS A 559 29.32 34.24 2.97
N PRO A 560 29.09 32.92 3.07
CA PRO A 560 28.64 32.13 1.93
C PRO A 560 27.21 32.49 1.53
N ILE A 561 26.96 32.59 0.21
CA ILE A 561 25.61 32.74 -0.35
C ILE A 561 24.86 31.42 -0.18
N ARG A 562 23.61 31.46 0.30
CA ARG A 562 22.75 30.27 0.41
C ARG A 562 21.76 30.25 -0.76
N ILE A 563 21.91 29.27 -1.64
CA ILE A 563 20.97 29.00 -2.73
C ILE A 563 20.11 27.81 -2.31
N GLU A 564 18.79 28.00 -2.27
CA GLU A 564 17.84 26.97 -1.87
C GLU A 564 16.91 26.60 -3.03
N VAL A 565 17.01 25.36 -3.50
CA VAL A 565 16.01 24.82 -4.44
C VAL A 565 14.79 24.41 -3.62
N ARG A 566 13.69 25.17 -3.74
CA ARG A 566 12.48 24.98 -2.94
C ARG A 566 11.31 24.52 -3.79
N ALA A 567 10.85 23.31 -3.52
CA ALA A 567 9.55 22.90 -3.98
C ALA A 567 8.48 23.56 -3.07
N GLY A 568 7.93 24.70 -3.49
CA GLY A 568 6.66 25.17 -2.96
C GLY A 568 6.64 26.00 -1.66
N ASP A 569 7.59 26.90 -1.39
CA ASP A 569 7.39 28.02 -0.44
C ASP A 569 7.89 29.38 -0.95
N ALA A 570 7.00 30.39 -1.05
CA ALA A 570 7.32 31.78 -1.36
C ALA A 570 7.16 32.66 -0.09
N PRO A 571 7.91 33.76 0.02
CA PRO A 571 8.18 34.44 1.30
C PRO A 571 7.26 35.63 1.58
N GLY A 572 7.24 36.05 2.84
CA GLY A 572 6.98 37.44 3.17
C GLY A 572 8.29 38.18 3.50
N PRO A 573 8.39 39.50 3.21
CA PRO A 573 9.54 40.29 3.64
C PRO A 573 9.50 40.55 5.17
N PRO A 574 10.65 40.79 5.82
CA PRO A 574 10.71 41.45 7.11
C PRO A 574 10.60 42.97 6.93
N GLN A 575 9.66 43.63 7.61
CA GLN A 575 9.79 45.05 7.92
C GLN A 575 10.55 45.19 9.25
N PRO A 576 11.53 46.10 9.36
CA PRO A 576 12.13 46.46 10.62
C PRO A 576 11.16 47.32 11.44
N ALA A 577 11.21 47.15 12.75
CA ALA A 577 10.51 47.98 13.72
C ALA A 577 11.02 49.42 13.69
N ALA A 578 10.09 50.36 13.85
CA ALA A 578 10.29 51.63 14.53
C ALA A 578 9.36 51.64 15.74
#